data_AF-A0A933T7G8-F1
#
_entry.id   AF-A0A933T7G8-F1
#
_cell.length_a   1.000
_cell.length_b   1.000
_cell.length_c   1.000
_cell.angle_alpha   90.00
_cell.angle_beta   90.00
_cell.angle_gamma   90.00
#
_symmetry.space_group_name_H-M   'P 1'
#
loop_
_entity.id
_entity.type
_entity.pdbx_description
1 polymer ?
#
loop_
_entity_poly.entity_id
_entity_poly.type
_entity_poly.pdbx_seq_one_letter_code
_entity_poly.pdbx_strand_id
1 'polypeptide(L)'
;MKETATLFRKAIELVFNHFLADYGFLKTKSTADKNGFSVTYRNDKRYVHLGGTLHPHDYPYYYYLSFGEGSDDFLESDWNSTALWRIIQHKSPADYKKHKDLYDIPPGITKKQIEEKILTNQKLCEIYGSAFFNNDLTEFKLVRSLQNKDREPYKIYTPDNQGKYSMSYDEQSTKLKKKYS
;
A
#
# COMPACT_ATOMS: atom_id res chain seq x y z
N MET A 1 6.12 -19.72 -5.97
CA MET A 1 6.27 -18.43 -5.26
C MET A 1 6.95 -17.36 -6.11
N LYS A 2 8.24 -17.52 -6.51
CA LYS A 2 8.91 -16.55 -7.39
C LYS A 2 8.18 -16.29 -8.72
N GLU A 3 7.61 -17.33 -9.32
CA GLU A 3 6.80 -17.20 -10.53
C GLU A 3 5.54 -16.35 -10.29
N THR A 4 4.78 -16.63 -9.23
CA THR A 4 3.61 -15.85 -8.81
C THR A 4 3.95 -14.37 -8.62
N ALA A 5 5.03 -14.04 -7.89
CA ALA A 5 5.50 -12.66 -7.74
C ALA A 5 5.83 -12.01 -9.08
N THR A 6 6.48 -12.73 -9.98
CA THR A 6 6.81 -12.24 -11.32
C THR A 6 5.56 -11.98 -12.16
N LEU A 7 4.52 -12.83 -12.05
CA LEU A 7 3.25 -12.66 -12.74
C LEU A 7 2.50 -11.41 -12.24
N PHE A 8 2.42 -11.22 -10.92
CA PHE A 8 1.84 -10.00 -10.34
C PHE A 8 2.57 -8.75 -10.81
N ARG A 9 3.90 -8.70 -10.69
CA ARG A 9 4.71 -7.56 -11.15
C ARG A 9 4.43 -7.23 -12.62
N LYS A 10 4.43 -8.24 -13.50
CA LYS A 10 4.16 -8.05 -14.93
C LYS A 10 2.73 -7.55 -15.20
N ALA A 11 1.72 -8.11 -14.53
CA ALA A 11 0.34 -7.68 -14.69
C ALA A 11 0.15 -6.22 -14.23
N ILE A 12 0.77 -5.86 -13.09
CA ILE A 12 0.77 -4.48 -12.58
C ILE A 12 1.42 -3.54 -13.60
N GLU A 13 2.62 -3.86 -14.10
CA GLU A 13 3.29 -3.02 -15.08
C GLU A 13 2.48 -2.88 -16.38
N LEU A 14 1.86 -3.96 -16.87
CA LEU A 14 1.05 -3.91 -18.09
C LEU A 14 -0.12 -2.92 -17.96
N VAL A 15 -0.85 -3.01 -16.84
CA VAL A 15 -2.07 -2.23 -16.59
C VAL A 15 -1.75 -0.82 -16.10
N PHE A 16 -0.96 -0.70 -15.03
CA PHE A 16 -0.74 0.57 -14.34
C PHE A 16 0.29 1.48 -15.00
N ASN A 17 1.22 0.97 -15.84
CA ASN A 17 2.12 1.87 -16.57
C ASN A 17 1.35 2.82 -17.47
N HIS A 18 0.38 2.31 -18.25
CA HIS A 18 -0.41 3.14 -19.16
C HIS A 18 -1.41 3.98 -18.38
N PHE A 19 -2.19 3.34 -17.51
CA PHE A 19 -3.22 4.02 -16.73
C PHE A 19 -2.68 5.21 -15.91
N LEU A 20 -1.55 5.05 -15.23
CA LEU A 20 -0.99 6.12 -14.39
C LEU A 20 -0.19 7.16 -15.19
N ALA A 21 0.33 6.80 -16.38
CA ALA A 21 1.02 7.75 -17.25
C ALA A 21 0.09 8.88 -17.73
N ASP A 22 -1.20 8.59 -17.94
CA ASP A 22 -2.22 9.60 -18.28
C ASP A 22 -2.38 10.69 -17.20
N TYR A 23 -2.00 10.36 -15.96
CA TYR A 23 -1.99 11.30 -14.82
C TYR A 23 -0.58 11.82 -14.48
N GLY A 24 0.40 11.60 -15.36
CA GLY A 24 1.77 12.07 -15.21
C GLY A 24 2.61 11.30 -14.18
N PHE A 25 2.19 10.10 -13.76
CA PHE A 25 2.98 9.25 -12.89
C PHE A 25 3.96 8.40 -13.70
N LEU A 26 5.19 8.28 -13.21
CA LEU A 26 6.27 7.48 -13.79
C LEU A 26 6.67 6.36 -12.84
N LYS A 27 6.92 5.16 -13.38
CA LYS A 27 7.43 4.04 -12.59
C LYS A 27 8.85 4.34 -12.10
N THR A 28 9.09 4.24 -10.79
CA THR A 28 10.40 4.51 -10.17
C THR A 28 11.06 3.29 -9.57
N LYS A 29 10.28 2.32 -9.08
CA LYS A 29 10.79 1.08 -8.48
C LYS A 29 9.96 -0.11 -8.97
N SER A 30 10.61 -1.25 -9.23
CA SER A 30 9.96 -2.50 -9.64
C SER A 30 10.82 -3.69 -9.24
N THR A 31 10.31 -4.53 -8.35
CA THR A 31 11.01 -5.71 -7.82
C THR A 31 10.08 -6.92 -7.77
N ALA A 32 10.65 -8.10 -7.91
CA ALA A 32 10.00 -9.37 -7.63
C ALA A 32 11.04 -10.41 -7.26
N ASP A 33 10.82 -11.11 -6.16
CA ASP A 33 11.65 -12.19 -5.69
C ASP A 33 10.78 -13.38 -5.23
N LYS A 34 11.37 -14.31 -4.48
CA LYS A 34 10.66 -15.50 -4.00
C LYS A 34 9.65 -15.20 -2.88
N ASN A 35 9.82 -14.09 -2.17
CA ASN A 35 9.07 -13.68 -0.98
C ASN A 35 8.07 -12.56 -1.27
N GLY A 36 8.14 -11.91 -2.42
CA GLY A 36 7.17 -10.87 -2.74
C GLY A 36 7.45 -10.13 -4.03
N PHE A 37 6.68 -9.06 -4.24
CA PHE A 37 6.83 -8.14 -5.36
C PHE A 37 6.46 -6.72 -4.93
N SER A 38 6.95 -5.75 -5.68
CA SER A 38 6.66 -4.34 -5.45
C SER A 38 6.80 -3.54 -6.75
N VAL A 39 5.90 -2.60 -6.99
CA VAL A 39 5.96 -1.62 -8.07
C VAL A 39 5.51 -0.26 -7.53
N THR A 40 6.35 0.76 -7.68
CA THR A 40 6.06 2.13 -7.25
C THR A 40 6.04 3.08 -8.45
N TYR A 41 5.04 3.94 -8.49
CA TYR A 41 4.88 5.02 -9.45
C TYR A 41 4.88 6.37 -8.73
N ARG A 42 5.48 7.40 -9.30
CA ARG A 42 5.58 8.74 -8.71
C ARG A 42 5.16 9.84 -9.66
N ASN A 43 4.49 10.85 -9.10
CA ASN A 43 4.28 12.16 -9.71
C ASN A 43 4.57 13.23 -8.64
N ASP A 44 5.73 13.87 -8.74
CA ASP A 44 6.26 14.80 -7.72
C ASP A 44 6.25 14.15 -6.32
N LYS A 45 5.54 14.75 -5.35
CA LYS A 45 5.44 14.24 -3.98
C LYS A 45 4.48 13.06 -3.86
N ARG A 46 3.63 12.79 -4.85
CA ARG A 46 2.62 11.72 -4.79
C ARG A 46 3.20 10.42 -5.29
N TYR A 47 2.83 9.31 -4.67
CA TYR A 47 3.15 7.99 -5.15
C TYR A 47 1.95 7.04 -5.09
N VAL A 48 1.97 6.06 -6.00
CA VAL A 48 1.10 4.88 -6.00
C VAL A 48 2.00 3.67 -5.84
N HIS A 49 1.68 2.82 -4.88
CA HIS A 49 2.47 1.64 -4.60
C HIS A 49 1.59 0.39 -4.64
N LEU A 50 2.04 -0.60 -5.38
CA LEU A 50 1.45 -1.93 -5.42
C LEU A 50 2.50 -2.93 -4.95
N GLY A 51 2.19 -3.70 -3.92
CA GLY A 51 3.12 -4.68 -3.36
C GLY A 51 2.39 -5.88 -2.81
N GLY A 52 3.11 -6.95 -2.53
CA GLY A 52 2.54 -8.14 -1.92
C GLY A 52 3.60 -9.03 -1.30
N THR A 53 3.21 -9.73 -0.24
CA THR A 53 4.04 -10.72 0.43
C THR A 53 3.58 -12.13 0.10
N LEU A 54 4.57 -12.96 -0.18
CA LEU A 54 4.51 -14.39 -0.41
C LEU A 54 5.41 -15.13 0.61
N HIS A 55 5.85 -14.43 1.66
CA HIS A 55 6.69 -15.01 2.70
C HIS A 55 5.86 -15.96 3.57
N PRO A 56 6.30 -17.20 3.84
CA PRO A 56 5.51 -18.18 4.60
C PRO A 56 5.05 -17.71 6.00
N HIS A 57 5.84 -16.86 6.66
CA HIS A 57 5.46 -16.26 7.96
C HIS A 57 4.36 -15.20 7.88
N ASP A 58 4.08 -14.68 6.68
CA ASP A 58 3.05 -13.66 6.45
C ASP A 58 1.75 -14.28 5.94
N TYR A 59 1.56 -15.60 6.06
CA TYR A 59 0.34 -16.27 5.64
C TYR A 59 -0.87 -15.82 6.50
N PRO A 60 -2.04 -15.52 5.89
CA PRO A 60 -2.39 -15.66 4.48
C PRO A 60 -1.73 -14.62 3.57
N TYR A 61 -1.29 -15.05 2.39
CA TYR A 61 -0.66 -14.16 1.42
C TYR A 61 -1.65 -13.12 0.88
N TYR A 62 -1.15 -11.90 0.71
CA TYR A 62 -1.94 -10.78 0.21
C TYR A 62 -1.07 -9.86 -0.65
N TYR A 63 -1.74 -9.06 -1.46
CA TYR A 63 -1.17 -7.87 -2.08
C TYR A 63 -1.98 -6.65 -1.70
N TYR A 64 -1.50 -5.46 -2.01
CA TYR A 64 -2.13 -4.21 -1.65
C TYR A 64 -1.84 -3.14 -2.69
N LEU A 65 -2.68 -2.11 -2.67
CA LEU A 65 -2.50 -0.87 -3.42
C LEU A 65 -2.67 0.30 -2.44
N SER A 66 -1.68 1.17 -2.38
CA SER A 66 -1.71 2.38 -1.54
C SER A 66 -1.39 3.65 -2.33
N PHE A 67 -1.97 4.74 -1.85
CA PHE A 67 -1.62 6.10 -2.25
C PHE A 67 -0.79 6.73 -1.14
N GLY A 68 0.17 7.56 -1.49
CA GLY A 68 0.97 8.28 -0.50
C GLY A 68 1.53 9.60 -0.98
N GLU A 69 2.00 10.40 -0.03
CA GLU A 69 2.53 11.75 -0.24
C GLU A 69 3.85 11.92 0.54
N GLY A 70 4.94 12.25 -0.14
CA GLY A 70 6.28 12.38 0.46
C GLY A 70 7.19 11.20 0.15
N SER A 71 7.85 10.67 1.18
CA SER A 71 8.81 9.56 1.02
C SER A 71 8.10 8.27 0.63
N ASP A 72 8.74 7.46 -0.21
CA ASP A 72 8.37 6.07 -0.50
C ASP A 72 9.38 5.08 0.11
N ASP A 73 10.09 5.51 1.15
CA ASP A 73 10.83 4.62 2.03
C ASP A 73 9.84 4.02 3.01
N PHE A 74 9.35 2.83 2.66
CA PHE A 74 8.36 2.06 3.42
C PHE A 74 8.96 1.50 4.72
N LEU A 75 9.31 2.39 5.64
CA LEU A 75 9.65 2.00 7.01
C LEU A 75 8.41 1.36 7.67
N GLU A 76 8.62 0.52 8.70
CA GLU A 76 7.52 -0.02 9.52
C GLU A 76 6.61 1.07 10.11
N SER A 77 7.10 2.32 10.08
CA SER A 77 6.43 3.55 10.46
C SER A 77 5.94 4.37 9.24
N ASP A 78 5.31 3.74 8.24
CA ASP A 78 4.65 4.53 7.17
C ASP A 78 3.41 5.21 7.75
N TRP A 79 3.49 6.54 7.84
CA TRP A 79 2.42 7.45 8.27
C TRP A 79 1.82 8.22 7.09
N ASN A 80 2.48 8.22 5.94
CA ASN A 80 2.20 9.13 4.84
C ASN A 80 1.41 8.49 3.70
N SER A 81 1.02 7.22 3.83
CA SER A 81 0.14 6.51 2.91
C SER A 81 -1.20 6.06 3.50
N THR A 82 -2.13 5.74 2.62
CA THR A 82 -3.34 4.98 2.94
C THR A 82 -3.66 4.00 1.83
N ALA A 83 -4.21 2.84 2.19
CA ALA A 83 -4.59 1.82 1.22
C ALA A 83 -5.89 2.21 0.51
N LEU A 84 -6.01 1.89 -0.79
CA LEU A 84 -7.20 2.17 -1.58
C LEU A 84 -8.48 1.60 -0.94
N TRP A 85 -8.40 0.42 -0.34
CA TRP A 85 -9.55 -0.20 0.32
C TRP A 85 -10.11 0.64 1.48
N ARG A 86 -9.28 1.44 2.16
CA ARG A 86 -9.75 2.34 3.23
C ARG A 86 -10.54 3.50 2.68
N ILE A 87 -10.13 4.02 1.51
CA ILE A 87 -10.87 5.06 0.80
C ILE A 87 -12.22 4.50 0.33
N ILE A 88 -12.23 3.29 -0.24
CA ILE A 88 -13.47 2.61 -0.64
C ILE A 88 -14.37 2.38 0.57
N GLN A 89 -13.83 1.89 1.69
CA GLN A 89 -14.59 1.68 2.92
C GLN A 89 -15.22 2.97 3.45
N HIS A 90 -14.50 4.10 3.36
CA HIS A 90 -14.99 5.40 3.79
C HIS A 90 -16.12 5.92 2.89
N LYS A 91 -15.98 5.80 1.56
CA LYS A 91 -16.98 6.32 0.60
C LYS A 91 -18.16 5.39 0.36
N SER A 92 -17.90 4.09 0.29
CA SER A 92 -18.86 3.07 -0.12
C SER A 92 -18.61 1.77 0.66
N PRO A 93 -19.18 1.66 1.87
CA PRO A 93 -19.15 0.42 2.65
C PRO A 93 -19.70 -0.79 1.87
N ALA A 94 -20.63 -0.56 0.95
CA ALA A 94 -21.19 -1.58 0.07
C ALA A 94 -20.14 -2.13 -0.90
N ASP A 95 -19.40 -1.27 -1.62
CA ASP A 95 -18.34 -1.72 -2.52
C ASP A 95 -17.17 -2.32 -1.75
N TYR A 96 -16.83 -1.79 -0.58
CA TYR A 96 -15.85 -2.41 0.30
C TYR A 96 -16.23 -3.86 0.62
N LYS A 97 -17.49 -4.09 1.03
CA LYS A 97 -17.99 -5.44 1.33
C LYS A 97 -17.99 -6.35 0.09
N LYS A 98 -18.31 -5.80 -1.09
CA LYS A 98 -18.27 -6.53 -2.38
C LYS A 98 -16.85 -6.98 -2.75
N HIS A 99 -15.84 -6.20 -2.40
CA HIS A 99 -14.45 -6.42 -2.77
C HIS A 99 -13.55 -6.90 -1.60
N LYS A 100 -14.14 -7.47 -0.54
CA LYS A 100 -13.43 -7.87 0.67
C LYS A 100 -12.23 -8.81 0.43
N ASP A 101 -12.32 -9.71 -0.56
CA ASP A 101 -11.30 -10.73 -0.86
C ASP A 101 -10.42 -10.31 -2.06
N LEU A 102 -10.51 -9.05 -2.50
CA LEU A 102 -9.79 -8.54 -3.68
C LEU A 102 -8.28 -8.71 -3.52
N TYR A 103 -7.77 -8.46 -2.31
CA TYR A 103 -6.36 -8.39 -1.98
C TYR A 103 -5.75 -9.74 -1.59
N ASP A 104 -6.58 -10.77 -1.41
CA ASP A 104 -6.10 -12.11 -1.06
C ASP A 104 -5.38 -12.77 -2.23
N ILE A 105 -4.31 -13.50 -1.91
CA ILE A 105 -3.58 -14.36 -2.85
C ILE A 105 -3.79 -15.82 -2.41
N PRO A 106 -4.81 -16.53 -2.95
CA PRO A 106 -5.02 -17.92 -2.61
C PRO A 106 -3.88 -18.81 -3.11
N PRO A 107 -3.63 -19.97 -2.44
CA PRO A 107 -2.74 -20.99 -2.96
C PRO A 107 -3.14 -21.41 -4.38
N GLY A 108 -2.17 -21.51 -5.28
CA GLY A 108 -2.43 -21.93 -6.67
C GLY A 108 -3.12 -20.88 -7.55
N ILE A 109 -3.11 -19.60 -7.16
CA ILE A 109 -3.65 -18.51 -7.98
C ILE A 109 -3.12 -18.58 -9.43
N THR A 110 -4.04 -18.51 -10.38
CA THR A 110 -3.70 -18.56 -11.81
C THR A 110 -3.33 -17.18 -12.36
N LYS A 111 -2.59 -17.14 -13.47
CA LYS A 111 -2.28 -15.90 -14.19
C LYS A 111 -3.54 -15.08 -14.51
N LYS A 112 -4.62 -15.72 -14.97
CA LYS A 112 -5.89 -15.07 -15.30
C LYS A 112 -6.51 -14.38 -14.08
N GLN A 113 -6.52 -15.05 -12.93
CA GLN A 113 -7.04 -14.47 -11.69
C GLN A 113 -6.21 -13.27 -11.20
N ILE A 114 -4.88 -13.32 -11.39
CA ILE A 114 -4.00 -12.18 -11.12
C ILE A 114 -4.39 -10.99 -12.00
N GLU A 115 -4.50 -11.20 -13.31
CA GLU A 115 -4.88 -10.16 -14.27
C GLU A 115 -6.25 -9.55 -13.95
N GLU A 116 -7.26 -10.38 -13.62
CA GLU A 116 -8.58 -9.93 -13.19
C GLU A 116 -8.54 -9.07 -11.92
N LYS A 117 -7.74 -9.46 -10.92
CA LYS A 117 -7.52 -8.71 -9.69
C LYS A 117 -6.86 -7.35 -9.95
N ILE A 118 -5.85 -7.30 -10.84
CA ILE A 118 -5.19 -6.04 -11.22
C ILE A 118 -6.13 -5.12 -12.00
N LEU A 119 -6.89 -5.64 -12.96
CA LEU A 119 -7.89 -4.87 -13.70
C LEU A 119 -9.02 -4.35 -12.79
N THR A 120 -9.41 -5.14 -11.79
CA THR A 120 -10.38 -4.68 -10.78
C THR A 120 -9.83 -3.52 -9.96
N ASN A 121 -8.56 -3.58 -9.54
CA ASN A 121 -7.92 -2.44 -8.85
C ASN A 121 -7.85 -1.20 -9.73
N GLN A 122 -7.54 -1.33 -11.02
CA GLN A 122 -7.55 -0.19 -11.94
C GLN A 122 -8.94 0.49 -11.96
N LYS A 123 -10.01 -0.28 -12.15
CA LYS A 123 -11.39 0.25 -12.15
C LYS A 123 -11.75 0.93 -10.83
N LEU A 124 -11.34 0.34 -9.71
CA LEU A 124 -11.54 0.96 -8.40
C LEU A 124 -10.70 2.24 -8.24
N CYS A 125 -9.49 2.29 -8.77
CA CYS A 125 -8.68 3.50 -8.84
C CYS A 125 -9.36 4.60 -9.68
N GLU A 126 -9.99 4.27 -10.80
CA GLU A 126 -10.75 5.24 -11.62
C GLU A 126 -11.90 5.87 -10.83
N ILE A 127 -12.64 5.05 -10.07
CA ILE A 127 -13.82 5.51 -9.30
C ILE A 127 -13.40 6.26 -8.03
N TYR A 128 -12.44 5.72 -7.29
CA TYR A 128 -12.12 6.12 -5.91
C TYR A 128 -10.79 6.87 -5.77
N GLY A 129 -9.92 6.84 -6.78
CA GLY A 129 -8.59 7.46 -6.77
C GLY A 129 -8.44 8.65 -7.71
N SER A 130 -9.41 8.94 -8.57
CA SER A 130 -9.33 10.00 -9.59
C SER A 130 -8.99 11.38 -9.03
N ALA A 131 -9.56 11.76 -7.88
CA ALA A 131 -9.23 13.01 -7.19
C ALA A 131 -7.73 13.08 -6.84
N PHE A 132 -7.19 12.01 -6.23
CA PHE A 132 -5.78 11.92 -5.87
C PHE A 132 -4.86 12.03 -7.09
N PHE A 133 -5.21 11.36 -8.19
CA PHE A 133 -4.43 11.42 -9.43
C PHE A 133 -4.45 12.81 -10.07
N ASN A 134 -5.55 13.56 -9.92
CA ASN A 134 -5.69 14.96 -10.35
C ASN A 134 -5.20 15.99 -9.31
N ASN A 135 -4.44 15.55 -8.30
CA ASN A 135 -3.82 16.38 -7.27
C ASN A 135 -4.80 17.02 -6.26
N ASP A 136 -6.06 16.57 -6.24
CA ASP A 136 -6.95 16.84 -5.11
C ASP A 136 -6.70 15.79 -4.03
N LEU A 137 -6.01 16.22 -2.97
CA LEU A 137 -5.57 15.35 -1.87
C LEU A 137 -6.53 15.37 -0.69
N THR A 138 -7.67 16.05 -0.78
CA THR A 138 -8.58 16.29 0.34
C THR A 138 -9.05 14.99 0.99
N GLU A 139 -9.61 14.08 0.17
CA GLU A 139 -10.11 12.79 0.64
C GLU A 139 -8.98 11.88 1.12
N PHE A 140 -7.89 11.80 0.35
CA PHE A 140 -6.71 11.04 0.71
C PHE A 140 -6.19 11.44 2.10
N LYS A 141 -6.06 12.75 2.37
CA LYS A 141 -5.57 13.28 3.65
C LYS A 141 -6.53 12.99 4.80
N LEU A 142 -7.84 13.09 4.56
CA LEU A 142 -8.87 12.75 5.53
C LEU A 142 -8.84 11.26 5.92
N VAL A 143 -8.82 10.36 4.93
CA VAL A 143 -8.80 8.91 5.21
C VAL A 143 -7.50 8.49 5.89
N ARG A 144 -6.37 9.09 5.47
CA ARG A 144 -5.06 8.87 6.11
C ARG A 144 -5.06 9.33 7.58
N SER A 145 -5.60 10.51 7.90
CA SER A 145 -5.63 10.99 9.28
C SER A 145 -6.52 10.09 10.15
N LEU A 146 -7.69 9.66 9.65
CA LEU A 146 -8.56 8.71 10.34
C LEU A 146 -7.86 7.36 10.60
N GLN A 147 -7.11 6.83 9.63
CA GLN A 147 -6.29 5.63 9.81
C GLN A 147 -5.23 5.81 10.91
N ASN A 148 -4.62 6.99 11.01
CA ASN A 148 -3.51 7.24 11.91
C ASN A 148 -3.93 7.74 13.29
N LYS A 149 -5.19 8.10 13.50
CA LYS A 149 -5.70 8.72 14.74
C LYS A 149 -5.33 7.91 15.99
N ASP A 150 -5.55 6.60 15.93
CA ASP A 150 -5.36 5.69 17.07
C ASP A 150 -4.04 4.92 17.00
N ARG A 151 -3.24 5.05 15.93
CA ARG A 151 -1.93 4.39 15.82
C ARG A 151 -0.93 5.05 16.77
N GLU A 152 -0.21 4.26 17.57
CA GLU A 152 0.91 4.77 18.37
C GLU A 152 2.19 4.85 17.51
N PRO A 153 3.12 5.79 17.81
CA PRO A 153 4.47 5.73 17.25
C PRO A 153 5.14 4.38 17.54
N TYR A 154 6.11 4.01 16.71
CA TYR A 154 6.86 2.78 16.90
C TYR A 154 7.54 2.74 18.27
N LYS A 155 7.45 1.60 18.95
CA LYS A 155 8.00 1.40 20.29
C LYS A 155 9.36 0.72 20.19
N ILE A 156 10.38 1.33 20.77
CA ILE A 156 11.71 0.77 20.91
C ILE A 156 11.83 0.20 22.32
N TYR A 157 12.11 -1.10 22.40
CA TYR A 157 12.38 -1.80 23.65
C TYR A 157 13.89 -1.95 23.81
N THR A 158 14.43 -1.35 24.86
CA THR A 158 15.87 -1.39 25.16
C THR A 158 16.10 -2.12 26.48
N PRO A 159 16.83 -3.25 26.48
CA PRO A 159 17.19 -3.93 27.72
C PRO A 159 18.23 -3.11 28.50
N ASP A 160 18.10 -3.10 29.82
CA ASP A 160 19.14 -2.63 30.72
C ASP A 160 20.16 -3.74 31.04
N ASN A 161 21.21 -3.39 31.77
CA ASN A 161 22.29 -4.31 32.17
C ASN A 161 21.82 -5.46 33.08
N GLN A 162 20.56 -5.44 33.53
CA GLN A 162 19.94 -6.45 34.40
C GLN A 162 18.91 -7.29 33.63
N GLY A 163 18.75 -7.06 32.31
CA GLY A 163 17.81 -7.77 31.45
C GLY A 163 16.37 -7.25 31.53
N LYS A 164 16.12 -6.14 32.23
CA LYS A 164 14.81 -5.49 32.27
C LYS A 164 14.68 -4.52 31.09
N TYR A 165 13.52 -4.51 30.45
CA TYR A 165 13.28 -3.66 29.29
C TYR A 165 12.70 -2.29 29.70
N SER A 166 13.23 -1.24 29.10
CA SER A 166 12.61 0.09 29.05
C SER A 166 11.97 0.29 27.67
N MET A 167 10.92 1.13 27.62
CA MET A 167 10.23 1.46 26.38
C MET A 167 10.35 2.95 26.10
N SER A 168 10.69 3.29 24.86
CA SER A 168 10.64 4.65 24.33
C SER A 168 9.96 4.66 22.96
N TYR A 169 9.48 5.81 22.54
CA TYR A 169 8.97 5.97 21.17
C TYR A 169 10.08 6.38 20.24
N ASP A 170 10.10 5.78 19.05
CA ASP A 170 10.98 6.20 17.96
C ASP A 170 10.72 7.68 17.60
N GLU A 171 11.79 8.46 17.53
CA GLU A 171 11.70 9.91 17.32
C GLU A 171 11.15 10.24 15.93
N GLN A 172 11.58 9.49 14.91
CA GLN A 172 11.14 9.69 13.54
C GLN A 172 9.65 9.36 13.39
N SER A 173 9.20 8.22 13.90
CA SER A 173 7.80 7.83 13.92
C SER A 173 6.94 8.84 14.66
N THR A 174 7.42 9.42 15.77
CA THR A 174 6.70 10.45 16.52
C THR A 174 6.53 11.74 15.70
N LYS A 175 7.58 12.18 15.00
CA LYS A 175 7.52 13.35 14.10
C LYS A 175 6.56 13.13 12.94
N LEU A 176 6.61 11.94 12.33
CA LEU A 176 5.74 11.58 11.20
C LEU A 176 4.27 11.49 11.63
N LYS A 177 3.97 10.90 12.79
CA LYS A 177 2.62 10.90 13.37
C LYS A 177 2.06 12.31 13.48
N LYS A 178 2.80 13.24 14.10
CA LYS A 178 2.36 14.65 14.24
C LYS A 178 2.08 15.35 12.91
N LYS A 179 2.76 14.93 11.83
CA LYS A 179 2.61 15.52 10.49
C LYS A 179 1.42 14.94 9.71
N TYR A 180 1.08 13.67 9.92
CA TYR A 180 0.15 12.94 9.05
C TYR A 180 -1.09 12.36 9.75
N SER A 181 -1.20 12.54 11.08
CA SER A 181 -2.41 12.31 11.87
C SER A 181 -3.29 13.55 11.96
#